data_AF-A0A9N9IGY6-F1
#
_entry.id   AF-A0A9N9IGY6-F1
#
_cell.length_a   1.000
_cell.length_b   1.000
_cell.length_c   1.000
_cell.angle_alpha   90.00
_cell.angle_beta   90.00
_cell.angle_gamma   90.00
#
_symmetry.space_group_name_H-M   'P 1'
#
loop_
_entity.id
_entity.type
_entity.pdbx_description
1 polymer ?
#
loop_
_entity_poly.entity_id
_entity_poly.type
_entity_poly.pdbx_seq_one_letter_code
_entity_poly.pdbx_strand_id
1 'polypeptide(L)' 'KDPVTLYFEISEGLREKPVNKTPLQYIKLYSECWHENPSKRPTAREILKKLQSLEYEPVFLESDI' A
#
# COMPACT_ATOMS: atom_id res chain seq x y z
N LYS A 1 17.14 5.79 10.44
CA LYS A 1 17.20 4.36 10.82
C LYS A 1 18.44 3.77 10.18
N ASP A 2 19.13 2.86 10.86
CA ASP A 2 20.23 2.15 10.23
C ASP A 2 19.66 1.16 9.18
N PRO A 3 20.36 0.89 8.06
CA PRO A 3 19.87 0.01 6.99
C PRO A 3 19.58 -1.42 7.45
N VAL A 4 20.36 -1.95 8.41
CA VAL A 4 20.19 -3.31 8.92
C VAL A 4 18.89 -3.42 9.71
N THR A 5 18.63 -2.49 10.63
CA THR A 5 17.37 -2.45 11.37
C THR A 5 16.18 -2.31 10.42
N LEU A 6 16.28 -1.43 9.41
CA LEU A 6 15.18 -1.22 8.47
C LEU A 6 14.87 -2.48 7.64
N TYR A 7 15.89 -3.21 7.20
CA TYR A 7 15.72 -4.47 6.49
C TYR A 7 14.92 -5.49 7.32
N PHE A 8 15.29 -5.66 8.59
CA PHE A 8 14.58 -6.57 9.50
C PHE A 8 13.13 -6.13 9.76
N GLU A 9 12.89 -4.84 9.98
CA GLU A 9 11.52 -4.36 10.17
C GLU A 9 10.64 -4.62 8.94
N ILE A 10 11.17 -4.42 7.73
CA ILE A 10 10.43 -4.68 6.47
C ILE A 10 10.14 -6.16 6.29
N SER A 11 11.08 -7.05 6.65
CA SER A 11 10.84 -8.50 6.61
C SER A 11 9.78 -8.94 7.61
N GLU A 12 9.68 -8.27 8.77
CA GLU A 12 8.61 -8.48 9.77
C GLU A 12 7.29 -7.78 9.42
N GLY A 13 7.17 -7.21 8.22
CA GLY A 13 5.91 -6.64 7.74
C GLY A 13 5.75 -5.14 7.97
N LEU A 14 6.81 -4.41 8.36
CA LEU A 14 6.76 -2.94 8.34
C LEU A 14 6.44 -2.45 6.93
N ARG A 15 5.40 -1.62 6.82
CA ARG A 15 4.96 -0.91 5.61
C ARG A 15 4.73 0.56 5.94
N GLU A 16 4.64 1.42 4.94
CA GLU A 16 4.29 2.82 5.20
C GLU A 16 2.90 2.95 5.80
N LYS A 17 2.73 4.06 6.51
CA LYS A 17 1.42 4.52 6.94
C LYS A 17 0.74 5.22 5.76
N PRO A 18 -0.56 4.99 5.53
CA PRO A 18 -1.29 5.75 4.53
C PRO A 18 -1.13 7.26 4.74
N VAL A 19 -1.02 8.01 3.64
CA VAL A 19 -1.00 9.47 3.68
C VAL A 19 -2.45 9.97 3.76
N ASN A 20 -2.70 11.00 4.57
CA ASN A 20 -4.03 11.60 4.66
C ASN A 20 -4.57 11.98 3.27
N LYS A 21 -5.87 11.74 3.04
CA LYS A 21 -6.58 11.94 1.76
C LYS A 21 -6.18 10.99 0.64
N THR A 22 -5.35 9.97 0.91
CA THR A 22 -5.10 8.92 -0.09
C THR A 22 -6.39 8.12 -0.31
N PRO A 23 -6.82 7.90 -1.56
CA PRO A 23 -8.04 7.13 -1.81
C PRO A 23 -7.94 5.70 -1.28
N LEU A 24 -9.02 5.19 -0.68
CA LEU A 24 -9.04 3.86 -0.06
C LEU A 24 -8.63 2.75 -1.04
N GLN A 25 -9.11 2.87 -2.28
CA GLN A 25 -8.83 1.89 -3.32
C GLN A 25 -7.34 1.88 -3.71
N TYR A 26 -6.67 3.04 -3.67
CA TYR A 26 -5.24 3.13 -3.89
C TYR A 26 -4.46 2.54 -2.72
N ILE A 27 -4.90 2.78 -1.47
CA ILE A 27 -4.33 2.15 -0.26
C ILE A 27 -4.38 0.63 -0.37
N LYS A 28 -5.53 0.09 -0.75
CA LYS A 28 -5.71 -1.34 -0.96
C LYS A 28 -4.81 -1.86 -2.08
N LEU A 29 -4.70 -1.14 -3.19
CA LEU A 29 -3.88 -1.54 -4.33
C LEU A 29 -2.40 -1.65 -3.97
N TYR A 30 -1.78 -0.61 -3.41
CA TYR A 30 -0.37 -0.71 -3.03
C TYR A 30 -0.17 -1.75 -1.92
N SER A 31 -1.20 -1.98 -1.09
CA SER A 31 -1.15 -3.02 -0.06
C SER A 31 -1.12 -4.44 -0.61
N GLU A 32 -1.74 -4.68 -1.77
CA GLU A 32 -1.65 -5.96 -2.47
C GLU A 32 -0.28 -6.15 -3.15
N CYS A 33 0.35 -5.07 -3.60
CA CYS A 33 1.66 -5.10 -4.27
C CYS A 33 2.79 -5.64 -3.39
N TRP A 34 2.70 -5.50 -2.07
CA TRP A 34 3.71 -5.99 -1.14
C TRP A 34 3.26 -7.18 -0.30
N HIS A 35 2.28 -7.95 -0.80
CA HIS A 35 1.85 -9.18 -0.17
C HIS A 35 3.07 -10.08 0.13
N GLU A 36 3.11 -10.64 1.35
CA GLU A 36 4.21 -11.48 1.84
C GLU A 36 4.52 -12.61 0.85
N ASN A 37 3.51 -13.42 0.51
CA ASN A 37 3.58 -14.38 -0.58
C ASN A 37 3.70 -13.67 -1.96
N PRO A 38 4.82 -13.82 -2.69
CA PRO A 38 5.02 -13.19 -3.99
C PRO A 38 4.01 -13.61 -5.06
N SER A 39 3.46 -14.82 -5.01
CA SER A 39 2.49 -15.29 -6.01
C SER A 39 1.12 -14.63 -5.88
N LYS A 40 0.85 -13.96 -4.75
CA LYS A 40 -0.38 -13.20 -4.52
C LYS A 40 -0.26 -11.73 -4.93
N ARG A 41 0.92 -11.27 -5.34
CA ARG A 41 1.11 -9.89 -5.81
C ARG A 41 0.49 -9.71 -7.19
N PRO A 42 -0.22 -8.59 -7.44
CA PRO A 42 -0.83 -8.34 -8.74
C PRO A 42 0.24 -8.13 -9.81
N THR A 43 -0.09 -8.55 -11.03
CA THR A 43 0.71 -8.25 -12.22
C THR A 43 0.62 -6.76 -12.58
N ALA A 44 1.60 -6.24 -13.31
CA ALA A 44 1.56 -4.86 -13.81
C ALA A 44 0.27 -4.57 -14.62
N ARG A 45 -0.26 -5.57 -15.34
CA ARG A 45 -1.52 -5.45 -16.09
C ARG A 45 -2.74 -5.30 -15.17
N GLU A 46 -2.79 -6.04 -14.06
CA GLU A 46 -3.87 -5.92 -13.07
C GLU A 46 -3.78 -4.61 -12.31
N ILE A 47 -2.55 -4.19 -11.95
CA ILE A 47 -2.30 -2.87 -11.34
C ILE A 47 -2.83 -1.77 -12.25
N LEU A 48 -2.45 -1.76 -13.53
CA LEU A 48 -2.92 -0.76 -14.50
C LEU A 48 -4.45 -0.74 -14.61
N LYS A 49 -5.10 -1.90 -14.70
CA LYS A 49 -6.57 -1.98 -14.73
C LYS A 49 -7.20 -1.38 -13.48
N LYS A 50 -6.68 -1.70 -12.30
CA LYS A 50 -7.18 -1.16 -11.03
C LYS A 50 -6.98 0.36 -10.95
N LEU A 51 -5.81 0.86 -11.38
CA LEU A 51 -5.53 2.29 -11.46
C LEU A 51 -6.50 3.03 -12.39
N GLN A 52 -6.83 2.44 -13.53
CA GLN A 52 -7.79 3.02 -14.49
C GLN A 52 -9.23 3.05 -13.96
N SER A 53 -9.58 2.14 -13.05
CA SER A 53 -10.90 2.08 -12.42
C SER A 53 -10.94 2.75 -11.04
N LEU A 54 -9.90 3.48 -10.63
CA LEU A 54 -9.86 4.12 -9.32
C LEU A 54 -10.90 5.23 -9.23
N GLU A 55 -11.71 5.15 -8.18
CA GLU A 55 -12.55 6.27 -7.75
C GLU A 55 -11.75 7.15 -6.79
N TYR A 56 -11.79 8.47 -7.00
CA TYR A 56 -11.08 9.45 -6.19
C TYR A 56 -11.87 9.83 -4.94
N GLU A 57 -12.24 8.84 -4.13
CA GLU A 57 -12.87 9.07 -2.84
C GLU A 57 -11.79 9.21 -1.75
N PRO A 58 -11.49 10.43 -1.27
CA PRO A 58 -10.45 10.64 -0.28
C PRO A 58 -10.86 10.06 1.08
N VAL A 59 -9.92 9.38 1.76
CA VAL A 59 -10.12 8.93 3.14
C VAL A 59 -9.41 9.88 4.09
N PHE A 60 -10.13 10.35 5.11
CA PHE A 60 -9.57 11.06 6.25
C PHE A 60 -9.18 10.04 7.32
N LEU A 61 -7.93 10.07 7.78
CA LEU A 61 -7.43 9.11 8.77
C LEU A 61 -7.75 9.62 10.19
N GLU A 62 -7.88 8.71 11.14
CA GLU A 62 -8.22 9.00 12.56
C GLU A 62 -7.30 10.03 13.23
N SER A 63 -6.13 10.32 12.64
CA SER A 63 -5.23 11.40 13.07
C SER A 63 -5.79 12.81 12.90
N ASP A 64 -6.97 12.98 12.29
CA ASP A 64 -7.61 14.26 12.02
C ASP A 64 -8.77 14.59 13.00
N ILE A 65 -9.01 13.77 14.04
CA ILE A 65 -10.01 14.00 15.10
C ILE A 65 -9.33 14.31 16.44
#